data_AF-A0A7X7L041-F1
#
_entry.id   AF-A0A7X7L041-F1
#
_cell.length_a   1.000
_cell.length_b   1.000
_cell.length_c   1.000
_cell.angle_alpha   90.00
_cell.angle_beta   90.00
_cell.angle_gamma   90.00
#
_symmetry.space_group_name_H-M   'P 1'
#
loop_
_entity.id
_entity.type
_entity.pdbx_description
1 polymer ?
#
loop_
_entity_poly.entity_id
_entity_poly.type
_entity_poly.pdbx_seq_one_letter_code
_entity_poly.pdbx_strand_id
1 'polypeptide(L)'
;MGLIAMAHRTTYVLQSGTNAAGHMIGGFIQGLMQRTPAIFNIYCACQPEHGIPDDAGKRQAKLAMESRAYPFFKYNPVKGDMPNECLDLSGNPSPNQDWHTYTLKYTEDGEVKSMQLPLTFADFALTEGRFRKHFKRAPRDTWNENMVPVAEFVDMEIEARQGKVPYIWTVDKKNQLSRVLVAKPVIDACEDRRHFWRTLKALSSSGLKAD
;
A
#
# COMPACT_ATOMS: atom_id res chain seq x y z
N MET A 1 14.99 0.38 0.76
CA MET A 1 15.91 -0.69 1.22
C MET A 1 15.82 -1.95 0.37
N GLY A 2 14.66 -2.60 0.25
CA GLY A 2 14.58 -3.91 -0.42
C GLY A 2 15.03 -3.94 -1.89
N LEU A 3 14.65 -2.98 -2.75
CA LEU A 3 15.15 -2.92 -4.14
C LEU A 3 16.66 -2.72 -4.23
N ILE A 4 17.23 -1.90 -3.35
CA ILE A 4 18.68 -1.65 -3.30
C ILE A 4 19.40 -2.95 -2.96
N ALA A 5 18.91 -3.68 -1.96
CA ALA A 5 19.44 -4.98 -1.59
C ALA A 5 19.32 -6.01 -2.74
N MET A 6 18.20 -6.03 -3.47
CA MET A 6 18.04 -6.88 -4.66
C MET A 6 19.02 -6.53 -5.77
N ALA A 7 19.35 -5.26 -5.97
CA ALA A 7 20.27 -4.80 -7.02
C ALA A 7 21.69 -5.37 -6.87
N HIS A 8 22.09 -5.81 -5.66
CA HIS A 8 23.35 -6.52 -5.46
C HIS A 8 23.37 -7.94 -6.05
N ARG A 9 22.20 -8.53 -6.35
CA ARG A 9 22.02 -9.87 -6.96
C ARG A 9 22.61 -11.06 -6.18
N THR A 10 23.32 -10.83 -5.08
CA THR A 10 23.95 -11.89 -4.27
C THR A 10 23.28 -12.08 -2.93
N THR A 11 22.40 -11.17 -2.51
CA THR A 11 21.84 -11.12 -1.16
C THR A 11 20.40 -11.63 -1.16
N TYR A 12 20.07 -12.54 -0.25
CA TYR A 12 18.67 -12.89 0.03
C TYR A 12 17.97 -11.70 0.68
N VAL A 13 16.79 -11.34 0.19
CA VAL A 13 16.01 -10.23 0.74
C VAL A 13 14.63 -10.73 1.16
N LEU A 14 14.24 -10.45 2.39
CA LEU A 14 12.87 -10.60 2.86
C LEU A 14 12.34 -9.21 3.21
N GLN A 15 11.22 -8.83 2.60
CA GLN A 15 10.41 -7.72 3.04
C GLN A 15 9.06 -8.27 3.55
N SER A 16 8.79 -8.12 4.85
CA SER A 16 7.62 -8.71 5.50
C SER A 16 7.11 -7.82 6.65
N GLY A 17 6.11 -8.27 7.40
CA GLY A 17 5.55 -7.56 8.54
C GLY A 17 4.85 -8.49 9.53
N THR A 18 4.57 -7.95 10.71
CA THR A 18 4.01 -8.71 11.86
C THR A 18 2.60 -9.25 11.62
N ASN A 19 1.87 -8.76 10.61
CA ASN A 19 0.57 -9.30 10.21
C ASN A 19 0.64 -10.65 9.49
N ALA A 20 1.77 -11.02 8.90
CA ALA A 20 1.93 -12.22 8.07
C ALA A 20 2.99 -13.17 8.65
N ALA A 21 2.70 -13.75 9.81
CA ALA A 21 3.62 -14.64 10.53
C ALA A 21 4.16 -15.79 9.66
N GLY A 22 3.31 -16.43 8.84
CA GLY A 22 3.73 -17.50 7.93
C GLY A 22 4.73 -17.04 6.87
N HIS A 23 4.45 -15.90 6.21
CA HIS A 23 5.38 -15.30 5.24
C HIS A 23 6.70 -14.90 5.90
N MET A 24 6.63 -14.31 7.09
CA MET A 24 7.79 -13.84 7.86
C MET A 24 8.68 -15.00 8.34
N ILE A 25 8.11 -15.99 9.05
CA ILE A 25 8.86 -17.12 9.60
C ILE A 25 9.44 -17.98 8.47
N GLY A 26 8.64 -18.28 7.44
CA GLY A 26 9.12 -19.01 6.27
C GLY A 26 10.26 -18.27 5.56
N GLY A 27 10.18 -16.94 5.46
CA GLY A 27 11.24 -16.11 4.92
C GLY A 27 12.52 -16.11 5.76
N PHE A 28 12.41 -16.04 7.09
CA PHE A 28 13.57 -16.14 7.98
C PHE A 28 14.28 -17.48 7.84
N ILE A 29 13.53 -18.58 7.84
CA ILE A 29 14.10 -19.92 7.64
C ILE A 29 14.83 -19.99 6.30
N GLN A 30 14.18 -19.55 5.21
CA GLN A 30 14.79 -19.57 3.88
C GLN A 30 16.09 -18.75 3.82
N GLY A 31 16.10 -17.55 4.40
CA GLY A 31 17.26 -16.66 4.39
C GLY A 31 18.41 -17.15 5.27
N LEU A 32 18.12 -17.64 6.48
CA LEU A 32 19.14 -18.16 7.40
C LEU A 32 19.77 -19.46 6.90
N MET A 33 19.06 -20.23 6.08
CA MET A 33 19.58 -21.44 5.44
C MET A 33 20.42 -21.14 4.18
N GLN A 34 20.47 -19.90 3.69
CA GLN A 34 21.33 -19.55 2.56
C GLN A 34 22.79 -19.46 2.98
N ARG A 35 23.69 -19.74 2.03
CA ARG A 35 25.13 -19.44 2.16
C ARG A 35 25.48 -18.01 1.75
N THR A 36 24.48 -17.23 1.33
CA THR A 36 24.63 -15.83 0.92
C THR A 36 24.25 -14.90 2.06
N PRO A 37 24.69 -13.62 2.02
CA PRO A 37 24.18 -12.61 2.94
C PRO A 37 22.64 -12.53 2.87
N ALA A 38 22.00 -12.31 4.01
CA ALA A 38 20.56 -12.15 4.10
C ALA A 38 20.19 -10.81 4.76
N ILE A 39 19.23 -10.10 4.17
CA ILE A 39 18.64 -8.88 4.72
C ILE A 39 17.17 -9.14 5.00
N PHE A 40 16.76 -8.90 6.24
CA PHE A 40 15.37 -8.98 6.68
C PHE A 40 14.85 -7.58 7.00
N ASN A 41 14.00 -7.04 6.13
CA ASN A 41 13.37 -5.73 6.27
C ASN A 41 11.92 -5.89 6.75
N ILE A 42 11.69 -5.76 8.05
CA ILE A 42 10.40 -6.08 8.68
C ILE A 42 9.65 -4.81 9.08
N TYR A 43 8.41 -4.68 8.61
CA TYR A 43 7.52 -3.61 9.03
C TYR A 43 7.06 -3.83 10.47
N CYS A 44 7.43 -2.88 11.33
CA CYS A 44 6.97 -2.76 12.71
C CYS A 44 6.44 -1.34 12.90
N ALA A 45 5.16 -1.20 13.25
CA ALA A 45 4.61 0.10 13.59
C ALA A 45 5.10 0.53 14.97
N CYS A 46 5.36 1.83 15.13
CA CYS A 46 5.70 2.41 16.43
C CYS A 46 4.54 3.29 16.89
N GLN A 47 3.88 2.87 17.97
CA GLN A 47 2.58 3.41 18.35
C GLN A 47 2.60 4.91 18.68
N PRO A 48 3.50 5.41 19.56
CA PRO A 48 3.55 6.83 19.87
C PRO A 48 3.94 7.68 18.65
N GLU A 49 4.96 7.27 17.90
CA GLU A 49 5.54 8.02 16.77
C GLU A 49 4.59 8.03 15.57
N HIS A 50 3.84 6.96 15.34
CA HIS A 50 2.86 6.90 14.26
C HIS A 50 1.53 7.53 14.69
N GLY A 51 1.30 7.73 15.99
CA GLY A 51 0.06 8.24 16.54
C GLY A 51 -1.10 7.26 16.33
N ILE A 52 -0.87 5.98 16.64
CA ILE A 52 -1.84 4.89 16.57
C ILE A 52 -2.03 4.26 17.96
N PRO A 53 -3.16 3.55 18.22
CA PRO A 53 -3.37 2.85 19.49
C PRO A 53 -2.35 1.74 19.76
N ASP A 54 -2.11 1.43 21.04
CA ASP A 54 -1.13 0.42 21.49
C ASP A 54 -1.37 -0.98 20.93
N ASP A 55 -2.65 -1.37 20.78
CA ASP A 55 -3.09 -2.66 20.26
C ASP A 55 -3.19 -2.71 18.71
N ALA A 56 -2.92 -1.61 18.02
CA ALA A 56 -3.15 -1.49 16.58
C ALA A 56 -2.02 -2.07 15.71
N GLY A 57 -0.89 -2.49 16.29
CA GLY A 57 0.33 -2.86 15.53
C GLY A 57 0.09 -3.87 14.40
N LYS A 58 -0.61 -4.98 14.67
CA LYS A 58 -0.94 -6.00 13.67
C LYS A 58 -1.88 -5.47 12.57
N ARG A 59 -2.88 -4.68 12.97
CA ARG A 59 -3.82 -4.05 12.04
C ARG A 59 -3.10 -3.06 11.12
N GLN A 60 -2.18 -2.27 11.67
CA GLN A 60 -1.43 -1.28 10.92
C GLN A 60 -0.46 -1.94 9.93
N ALA A 61 0.18 -3.05 10.31
CA ALA A 61 1.01 -3.84 9.39
C ALA A 61 0.20 -4.43 8.22
N LYS A 62 -1.03 -4.90 8.49
CA LYS A 62 -1.96 -5.34 7.43
C LYS A 62 -2.32 -4.20 6.49
N LEU A 63 -2.71 -3.04 7.03
CA LEU A 63 -3.03 -1.86 6.22
C LEU A 63 -1.83 -1.39 5.40
N ALA A 64 -0.61 -1.40 5.96
CA ALA A 64 0.60 -1.02 5.24
C ALA A 64 0.85 -1.93 4.02
N MET A 65 0.66 -3.23 4.18
CA MET A 65 0.79 -4.21 3.09
C MET A 65 -0.30 -4.04 2.03
N GLU A 66 -1.57 -3.94 2.44
CA GLU A 66 -2.72 -3.88 1.53
C GLU A 66 -2.76 -2.58 0.73
N SER A 67 -2.33 -1.46 1.33
CA SER A 67 -2.30 -0.12 0.72
C SER A 67 -1.07 0.14 -0.17
N ARG A 68 -0.20 -0.86 -0.34
CA ARG A 68 1.13 -0.72 -0.98
C ARG A 68 2.07 0.26 -0.29
N ALA A 69 1.77 0.72 0.93
CA ALA A 69 2.72 1.50 1.73
C ALA A 69 4.01 0.69 2.00
N TYR A 70 3.84 -0.62 2.22
CA TYR A 70 4.91 -1.57 2.49
C TYR A 70 4.58 -2.96 1.88
N PRO A 71 4.74 -3.14 0.55
CA PRO A 71 4.47 -4.42 -0.10
C PRO A 71 5.47 -5.48 0.36
N PHE A 72 5.02 -6.73 0.46
CA PHE A 72 5.86 -7.85 0.86
C PHE A 72 6.52 -8.50 -0.33
N PHE A 73 7.73 -9.01 -0.16
CA PHE A 73 8.37 -9.83 -1.17
C PHE A 73 9.53 -10.62 -0.60
N LYS A 74 9.91 -11.66 -1.31
CA LYS A 74 11.18 -12.36 -1.12
C LYS A 74 11.98 -12.28 -2.41
N TYR A 75 13.28 -12.04 -2.29
CA TYR A 75 14.21 -12.20 -3.38
C TYR A 75 15.24 -13.25 -2.99
N ASN A 76 15.31 -14.33 -3.75
CA ASN A 76 16.29 -15.38 -3.54
C ASN A 76 17.22 -15.49 -4.77
N PRO A 77 18.48 -15.05 -4.66
CA PRO A 77 19.41 -15.04 -5.78
C PRO A 77 19.86 -16.43 -6.25
N VAL A 78 19.62 -17.49 -5.46
CA VAL A 78 20.01 -18.85 -5.87
C VAL A 78 18.91 -19.61 -6.61
N LYS A 79 17.74 -18.98 -6.85
CA LYS A 79 16.62 -19.60 -7.56
C LYS A 79 16.74 -19.56 -9.08
N GLY A 80 17.58 -18.69 -9.62
CA GLY A 80 17.74 -18.47 -11.04
C GLY A 80 18.63 -17.27 -11.31
N ASP A 81 18.81 -16.95 -12.59
CA ASP A 81 19.67 -15.85 -13.03
C ASP A 81 18.86 -14.58 -13.31
N MET A 82 17.55 -14.73 -13.55
CA MET A 82 16.67 -13.63 -13.93
C MET A 82 15.84 -13.13 -12.72
N PRO A 83 15.54 -11.81 -12.65
CA PRO A 83 14.77 -11.25 -11.54
C PRO A 83 13.40 -11.92 -11.30
N ASN A 84 12.73 -12.39 -12.35
CA ASN A 84 11.43 -13.05 -12.28
C ASN A 84 11.49 -14.45 -11.65
N GLU A 85 12.65 -15.13 -11.70
CA GLU A 85 12.88 -16.43 -11.05
C GLU A 85 13.20 -16.25 -9.56
N CYS A 86 13.87 -15.14 -9.23
CA CYS A 86 14.32 -14.83 -7.88
C CYS A 86 13.27 -14.12 -7.02
N LEU A 87 12.40 -13.29 -7.63
CA LEU A 87 11.45 -12.41 -6.93
C LEU A 87 10.07 -13.06 -6.76
N ASP A 88 9.63 -13.18 -5.52
CA ASP A 88 8.32 -13.73 -5.13
C ASP A 88 7.47 -12.64 -4.45
N LEU A 89 6.33 -12.32 -5.08
CA LEU A 89 5.35 -11.33 -4.60
C LEU A 89 4.06 -11.95 -4.01
N SER A 90 4.01 -13.29 -3.85
CA SER A 90 2.81 -14.03 -3.42
C SER A 90 2.28 -13.65 -2.04
N GLY A 91 3.09 -12.96 -1.23
CA GLY A 91 2.71 -12.45 0.09
C GLY A 91 1.72 -11.27 0.06
N ASN A 92 1.30 -10.77 -1.11
CA ASN A 92 0.42 -9.61 -1.23
C ASN A 92 -0.96 -9.97 -1.81
N PRO A 93 -2.03 -9.30 -1.38
CA PRO A 93 -3.34 -9.45 -2.00
C PRO A 93 -3.41 -8.68 -3.32
N SER A 94 -4.35 -9.11 -4.17
CA SER A 94 -4.62 -8.54 -5.50
C SER A 94 -3.34 -8.29 -6.31
N PRO A 95 -2.48 -9.30 -6.54
CA PRO A 95 -1.14 -9.07 -7.08
C PRO A 95 -1.15 -8.45 -8.49
N ASN A 96 -2.21 -8.66 -9.26
CA ASN A 96 -2.34 -8.14 -10.62
C ASN A 96 -2.93 -6.72 -10.67
N GLN A 97 -3.41 -6.19 -9.55
CA GLN A 97 -4.00 -4.86 -9.46
C GLN A 97 -3.04 -3.89 -8.78
N ASP A 98 -3.17 -2.60 -9.09
CA ASP A 98 -2.36 -1.59 -8.42
C ASP A 98 -2.76 -1.44 -6.94
N TRP A 99 -4.06 -1.41 -6.68
CA TRP A 99 -4.62 -1.26 -5.35
C TRP A 99 -5.42 -2.52 -4.97
N HIS A 100 -5.33 -2.93 -3.71
CA HIS A 100 -6.29 -3.88 -3.14
C HIS A 100 -7.65 -3.18 -2.94
N THR A 101 -8.75 -3.93 -2.83
CA THR A 101 -10.08 -3.35 -2.59
C THR A 101 -10.61 -3.76 -1.22
N TYR A 102 -11.33 -2.85 -0.56
CA TYR A 102 -12.03 -3.12 0.69
C TYR A 102 -13.48 -2.64 0.62
N THR A 103 -14.30 -3.19 1.51
CA THR A 103 -15.72 -2.82 1.62
C THR A 103 -15.91 -1.75 2.69
N LEU A 104 -16.39 -0.57 2.30
CA LEU A 104 -16.84 0.47 3.22
C LEU A 104 -18.35 0.32 3.43
N LYS A 105 -18.77 0.12 4.68
CA LYS A 105 -20.19 0.14 5.09
C LYS A 105 -20.55 1.53 5.60
N TYR A 106 -21.72 2.04 5.22
CA TYR A 106 -22.21 3.36 5.61
C TYR A 106 -23.73 3.37 5.71
N THR A 107 -24.28 4.39 6.36
CA THR A 107 -25.72 4.63 6.47
C THR A 107 -26.13 5.81 5.58
N GLU A 108 -27.15 5.59 4.77
CA GLU A 108 -27.76 6.59 3.90
C GLU A 108 -29.28 6.41 3.96
N ASP A 109 -30.00 7.50 4.21
CA ASP A 109 -31.47 7.51 4.35
C ASP A 109 -32.03 6.48 5.36
N GLY A 110 -31.25 6.16 6.40
CA GLY A 110 -31.63 5.20 7.43
C GLY A 110 -31.29 3.75 7.08
N GLU A 111 -30.83 3.46 5.87
CA GLU A 111 -30.45 2.12 5.42
C GLU A 111 -28.93 1.91 5.46
N VAL A 112 -28.51 0.69 5.81
CA VAL A 112 -27.10 0.30 5.74
C VAL A 112 -26.74 -0.11 4.32
N LYS A 113 -25.87 0.67 3.68
CA LYS A 113 -25.33 0.41 2.35
C LYS A 113 -23.85 0.05 2.44
N SER A 114 -23.30 -0.43 1.33
CA SER A 114 -21.86 -0.69 1.23
C SER A 114 -21.33 -0.40 -0.17
N MET A 115 -20.05 -0.09 -0.26
CA MET A 115 -19.34 0.10 -1.53
C MET A 115 -17.93 -0.50 -1.47
N GLN A 116 -17.43 -0.96 -2.62
CA GLN A 116 -16.03 -1.37 -2.76
C GLN A 116 -15.17 -0.17 -3.11
N LEU A 117 -14.03 -0.03 -2.43
CA LEU A 117 -13.10 1.07 -2.63
C LEU A 117 -11.67 0.53 -2.77
N PRO A 118 -10.85 1.13 -3.65
CA PRO A 118 -9.41 0.91 -3.64
C PRO A 118 -8.81 1.35 -2.30
N LEU A 119 -7.92 0.53 -1.73
CA LEU A 119 -7.11 0.87 -0.57
C LEU A 119 -5.78 1.43 -1.07
N THR A 120 -5.65 2.75 -1.05
CA THR A 120 -4.45 3.48 -1.45
C THR A 120 -3.56 3.80 -0.26
N PHE A 121 -2.37 4.34 -0.52
CA PHE A 121 -1.51 4.88 0.53
C PHE A 121 -2.21 5.98 1.35
N ALA A 122 -3.11 6.78 0.74
CA ALA A 122 -3.85 7.82 1.45
C ALA A 122 -4.78 7.23 2.53
N ASP A 123 -5.39 6.08 2.26
CA ASP A 123 -6.26 5.39 3.22
C ASP A 123 -5.47 4.88 4.43
N PHE A 124 -4.26 4.35 4.21
CA PHE A 124 -3.31 4.01 5.27
C PHE A 124 -2.84 5.24 6.05
N ALA A 125 -2.45 6.30 5.34
CA ALA A 125 -1.94 7.51 5.96
C ALA A 125 -3.01 8.20 6.83
N LEU A 126 -4.29 8.14 6.44
CA LEU A 126 -5.39 8.68 7.23
C LEU A 126 -5.47 8.04 8.63
N THR A 127 -5.05 6.77 8.79
CA THR A 127 -5.13 6.08 10.08
C THR A 127 -3.98 6.40 11.03
N GLU A 128 -2.96 7.15 10.61
CA GLU A 128 -1.79 7.48 11.42
C GLU A 128 -1.74 8.97 11.76
N GLY A 129 -1.65 9.29 13.05
CA GLY A 129 -1.59 10.66 13.56
C GLY A 129 -0.48 11.51 12.93
N ARG A 130 0.65 10.88 12.54
CA ARG A 130 1.78 11.57 11.89
C ARG A 130 1.43 12.25 10.55
N PHE A 131 0.36 11.82 9.88
CA PHE A 131 -0.10 12.43 8.61
C PHE A 131 -1.28 13.37 8.77
N ARG A 132 -1.83 13.53 9.98
CA ARG A 132 -3.10 14.24 10.23
C ARG A 132 -3.19 15.62 9.57
N LYS A 133 -2.09 16.38 9.51
CA LYS A 133 -2.03 17.71 8.89
C LYS A 133 -2.30 17.73 7.37
N HIS A 134 -2.23 16.58 6.71
CA HIS A 134 -2.45 16.43 5.27
C HIS A 134 -3.89 16.12 4.90
N PHE A 135 -4.79 16.05 5.89
CA PHE A 135 -6.18 15.68 5.68
C PHE A 135 -7.13 16.75 6.21
N LYS A 136 -8.17 17.05 5.43
CA LYS A 136 -9.24 17.97 5.84
C LYS A 136 -10.60 17.40 5.45
N ARG A 137 -11.52 17.31 6.40
CA ARG A 137 -12.89 16.89 6.11
C ARG A 137 -13.60 17.96 5.26
N ALA A 138 -14.20 17.55 4.14
CA ALA A 138 -14.98 18.43 3.29
C ALA A 138 -16.43 18.54 3.81
N PRO A 139 -16.94 19.76 4.10
CA PRO A 139 -18.35 19.98 4.36
C PRO A 139 -19.22 19.47 3.19
N ARG A 140 -20.40 18.91 3.48
CA ARG A 140 -21.23 18.25 2.46
C ARG A 140 -21.74 19.19 1.37
N ASP A 141 -22.05 20.42 1.76
CA ASP A 141 -22.43 21.53 0.89
C ASP A 141 -21.33 21.95 -0.09
N THR A 142 -20.07 21.56 0.15
CA THR A 142 -18.96 21.83 -0.77
C THR A 142 -18.74 20.73 -1.82
N TRP A 143 -19.49 19.63 -1.75
CA TRP A 143 -19.30 18.51 -2.67
C TRP A 143 -19.73 18.87 -4.08
N ASN A 144 -18.86 18.57 -5.04
CA ASN A 144 -19.09 18.85 -6.46
C ASN A 144 -18.35 17.82 -7.33
N GLU A 145 -18.54 17.94 -8.65
CA GLU A 145 -17.97 17.08 -9.70
C GLU A 145 -16.45 17.26 -9.92
N ASN A 146 -15.84 18.28 -9.34
CA ASN A 146 -14.40 18.46 -9.36
C ASN A 146 -13.69 17.68 -8.25
N MET A 147 -14.43 17.12 -7.30
CA MET A 147 -13.86 16.23 -6.30
C MET A 147 -13.72 14.81 -6.87
N VAL A 148 -12.51 14.27 -6.86
CA VAL A 148 -12.17 12.97 -7.48
C VAL A 148 -11.57 12.03 -6.43
N PRO A 149 -11.96 10.74 -6.39
CA PRO A 149 -11.31 9.76 -5.52
C PRO A 149 -9.80 9.69 -5.78
N VAL A 150 -8.98 9.56 -4.73
CA VAL A 150 -7.50 9.55 -4.86
C VAL A 150 -7.03 8.52 -5.87
N ALA A 151 -7.59 7.31 -5.87
CA ALA A 151 -7.20 6.24 -6.79
C ALA A 151 -7.39 6.63 -8.27
N GLU A 152 -8.48 7.33 -8.59
CA GLU A 152 -8.75 7.85 -9.93
C GLU A 152 -7.85 9.05 -10.23
N PHE A 153 -7.71 9.98 -9.28
CA PHE A 153 -6.90 11.19 -9.45
C PHE A 153 -5.45 10.88 -9.82
N VAL A 154 -4.84 9.86 -9.22
CA VAL A 154 -3.45 9.48 -9.53
C VAL A 154 -3.31 8.79 -10.89
N ASP A 155 -4.37 8.20 -11.44
CA ASP A 155 -4.41 7.61 -12.79
C ASP A 155 -4.68 8.65 -13.88
N MET A 156 -5.10 9.87 -13.52
CA MET A 156 -5.28 10.96 -14.48
C MET A 156 -3.95 11.51 -14.99
N GLU A 157 -3.93 11.90 -16.27
CA GLU A 157 -2.90 12.75 -16.86
C GLU A 157 -2.80 14.10 -16.13
N ILE A 158 -1.61 14.71 -16.13
CA ILE A 158 -1.30 15.89 -15.33
C ILE A 158 -2.22 17.06 -15.68
N GLU A 159 -2.48 17.27 -16.97
CA GLU A 159 -3.33 18.35 -17.48
C GLU A 159 -4.78 18.20 -17.01
N ALA A 160 -5.29 16.96 -16.97
CA ALA A 160 -6.66 16.67 -16.57
C ALA A 160 -6.92 16.92 -15.07
N ARG A 161 -5.86 17.04 -14.26
CA ARG A 161 -5.98 17.30 -12.82
C ARG A 161 -6.25 18.76 -12.49
N GLN A 162 -6.12 19.67 -13.45
CA GLN A 162 -6.35 21.09 -13.21
C GLN A 162 -7.79 21.33 -12.71
N GLY A 163 -7.91 22.01 -11.57
CA GLY A 163 -9.20 22.29 -10.93
C GLY A 163 -9.82 21.11 -10.18
N LYS A 164 -9.21 19.92 -10.20
CA LYS A 164 -9.69 18.75 -9.46
C LYS A 164 -9.17 18.72 -8.02
N VAL A 165 -9.98 18.18 -7.11
CA VAL A 165 -9.69 18.11 -5.68
C VAL A 165 -9.72 16.64 -5.24
N PRO A 166 -8.57 16.03 -4.90
CA PRO A 166 -8.53 14.62 -4.53
C PRO A 166 -9.09 14.38 -3.13
N TYR A 167 -9.84 13.28 -2.97
CA TYR A 167 -10.40 12.89 -1.68
C TYR A 167 -10.43 11.36 -1.48
N ILE A 168 -10.57 10.93 -0.23
CA ILE A 168 -10.91 9.54 0.14
C ILE A 168 -12.25 9.50 0.87
N TRP A 169 -12.97 8.39 0.73
CA TRP A 169 -14.23 8.15 1.41
C TRP A 169 -14.00 7.66 2.83
N THR A 170 -14.72 8.24 3.78
CA THR A 170 -14.75 7.81 5.18
C THR A 170 -16.17 7.80 5.70
N VAL A 171 -16.38 7.19 6.86
CA VAL A 171 -17.61 7.35 7.62
C VAL A 171 -17.37 8.24 8.82
N ASP A 172 -18.38 9.02 9.17
CA ASP A 172 -18.34 9.85 10.37
C ASP A 172 -18.92 9.14 11.60
N LYS A 173 -19.02 9.88 12.72
CA LYS A 173 -19.55 9.36 13.99
C LYS A 173 -21.00 8.86 13.91
N LYS A 174 -21.75 9.24 12.88
CA LYS A 174 -23.13 8.81 12.61
C LYS A 174 -23.19 7.73 11.53
N ASN A 175 -22.06 7.11 11.19
CA ASN A 175 -21.89 6.14 10.10
C ASN A 175 -22.24 6.68 8.70
N GLN A 176 -22.33 8.00 8.53
CA GLN A 176 -22.68 8.55 7.22
C GLN A 176 -21.44 8.82 6.39
N LEU A 177 -21.56 8.74 5.06
CA LEU A 177 -20.46 9.03 4.14
C LEU A 177 -19.91 10.45 4.33
N SER A 178 -18.59 10.55 4.26
CA SER A 178 -17.82 11.77 4.35
C SER A 178 -16.68 11.74 3.34
N ARG A 179 -16.38 12.90 2.74
CA ARG A 179 -15.17 13.10 1.92
C ARG A 179 -14.08 13.73 2.77
N VAL A 180 -12.87 13.18 2.71
CA VAL A 180 -11.68 13.76 3.32
C VAL A 180 -10.71 14.15 2.21
N LEU A 181 -10.46 15.45 2.09
CA LEU A 181 -9.53 16.03 1.14
C LEU A 181 -8.10 15.64 1.50
N VAL A 182 -7.29 15.40 0.47
CA VAL A 182 -5.92 14.89 0.62
C VAL A 182 -4.92 15.90 0.06
N ALA A 183 -3.94 16.30 0.87
CA ALA A 183 -2.91 17.24 0.45
C ALA A 183 -1.90 16.62 -0.51
N LYS A 184 -1.28 17.46 -1.35
CA LYS A 184 -0.30 17.06 -2.37
C LYS A 184 0.79 16.09 -1.89
N PRO A 185 1.43 16.24 -0.72
CA PRO A 185 2.47 15.30 -0.30
C PRO A 185 1.99 13.84 -0.16
N VAL A 186 0.73 13.63 0.20
CA VAL A 186 0.14 12.28 0.29
C VAL A 186 -0.22 11.77 -1.10
N ILE A 187 -0.64 12.64 -2.02
CA ILE A 187 -0.86 12.28 -3.43
C ILE A 187 0.45 11.83 -4.09
N ASP A 188 1.52 12.61 -3.92
CA ASP A 188 2.85 12.26 -4.46
C ASP A 188 3.32 10.90 -3.88
N ALA A 189 3.04 10.65 -2.60
CA ALA A 189 3.32 9.36 -1.98
C ALA A 189 2.46 8.21 -2.54
N CYS A 190 1.19 8.44 -2.85
CA CYS A 190 0.34 7.44 -3.52
C CYS A 190 0.92 7.06 -4.90
N GLU A 191 1.33 8.06 -5.69
CA GLU A 191 1.93 7.82 -7.01
C GLU A 191 3.22 7.02 -6.91
N ASP A 192 4.11 7.42 -6.00
CA ASP A 192 5.36 6.72 -5.76
C ASP A 192 5.12 5.26 -5.31
N ARG A 193 4.20 5.03 -4.36
CA ARG A 193 3.86 3.65 -3.92
C ARG A 193 3.26 2.81 -5.04
N ARG A 194 2.44 3.41 -5.91
CA ARG A 194 1.92 2.74 -7.10
C ARG A 194 3.03 2.38 -8.07
N HIS A 195 3.92 3.32 -8.38
CA HIS A 195 5.06 3.09 -9.27
C HIS A 195 5.98 2.01 -8.71
N PHE A 196 6.28 2.06 -7.42
CA PHE A 196 7.06 1.04 -6.75
C PHE A 196 6.44 -0.35 -6.90
N TRP A 197 5.12 -0.47 -6.69
CA TRP A 197 4.41 -1.72 -6.90
C TRP A 197 4.45 -2.21 -8.35
N ARG A 198 4.24 -1.32 -9.33
CA ARG A 198 4.35 -1.63 -10.77
C ARG A 198 5.77 -2.10 -11.13
N THR A 199 6.81 -1.49 -10.57
CA THR A 199 8.21 -1.93 -10.75
C THR A 199 8.43 -3.34 -10.21
N LEU A 200 7.94 -3.64 -9.00
CA LEU A 200 8.03 -5.00 -8.45
C LEU A 200 7.31 -6.01 -9.35
N LYS A 201 6.09 -5.70 -9.81
CA LYS A 201 5.36 -6.56 -10.75
C LYS A 201 6.16 -6.81 -12.02
N ALA A 202 6.65 -5.75 -12.65
CA ALA A 202 7.47 -5.85 -13.85
C ALA A 202 8.68 -6.76 -13.63
N LEU A 203 9.44 -6.59 -12.54
CA LEU A 203 10.57 -7.47 -12.21
C LEU A 203 10.16 -8.93 -11.98
N SER A 204 8.99 -9.18 -11.39
CA SER A 204 8.48 -10.54 -11.14
C SER A 204 7.88 -11.23 -12.37
N SER A 205 7.41 -10.46 -13.36
CA SER A 205 6.70 -10.98 -14.53
C SER A 205 7.53 -10.96 -15.82
N SER A 206 8.65 -10.21 -15.85
CA SER A 206 9.48 -10.08 -17.05
C SER A 206 10.34 -11.32 -17.27
N GLY A 207 9.74 -12.35 -17.84
CA GLY A 207 10.45 -13.19 -18.80
C GLY A 207 10.35 -12.51 -20.15
N LEU A 208 11.47 -12.16 -20.78
CA LEU A 208 11.48 -11.83 -22.20
C LEU A 208 10.77 -12.98 -22.93
N LYS A 209 9.62 -12.71 -23.55
CA LYS A 209 9.22 -13.54 -24.68
C LYS A 209 10.27 -13.23 -25.74
N ALA A 210 11.26 -14.10 -25.85
CA ALA A 210 12.12 -14.13 -27.02
C ALA A 210 11.21 -14.47 -28.21
N ASP A 211 11.09 -13.53 -29.13
CA ASP A 211 10.55 -13.77 -30.47
C ASP A 211 11.48 -14.72 -31.25
#